data_AF-A0A1V0DNT4-F1
#
_entry.id   AF-A0A1V0DNT4-F1
#
_cell.length_a   1.000
_cell.length_b   1.000
_cell.length_c   1.000
_cell.angle_alpha   90.00
_cell.angle_beta   90.00
_cell.angle_gamma   90.00
#
_symmetry.space_group_name_H-M   'P 1'
#
loop_
_entity.id
_entity.type
_entity.pdbx_description
1 polymer ?
#
loop_
_entity_poly.entity_id
_entity_poly.type
_entity_poly.pdbx_seq_one_letter_code
_entity_poly.pdbx_strand_id
1 'polypeptide(L)'
;MSLCQSGVWRTIGAPDGSYSNLGSHRGTFNGRNNGRGTLFVYASGGNGAGGGDCANTSNLQGYVNGAFIGMNASNNPSYGKTAFISFAVPVGASYQIISRPTQNYACGNGVFSVYAYQM
;
A
#
# COMPACT_ATOMS: atom_id res chain seq x y z
N MET A 1 -6.22 28.02 11.07
CA MET A 1 -6.26 29.39 11.63
C MET A 1 -5.11 29.51 12.63
N SER A 2 -4.09 30.33 12.40
CA SER A 2 -2.91 30.37 13.28
C SER A 2 -3.19 31.26 14.50
N LEU A 3 -3.01 30.73 15.71
CA LEU A 3 -3.09 31.50 16.96
C LEU A 3 -1.71 31.50 17.63
N CYS A 4 -1.27 32.68 18.06
CA CYS A 4 -0.10 32.79 18.91
C CYS A 4 -0.49 32.39 20.35
N GLN A 5 0.15 31.36 20.90
CA GLN A 5 0.04 31.00 22.31
C GLN A 5 1.42 31.12 22.95
N SER A 6 1.55 31.99 23.96
CA SER A 6 2.80 32.24 24.69
C SER A 6 3.99 32.62 23.80
N GLY A 7 3.75 33.49 22.81
CA GLY A 7 4.81 33.98 21.90
C GLY A 7 5.23 33.01 20.80
N VAL A 8 4.61 31.83 20.74
CA VAL A 8 4.86 30.82 19.70
C VAL A 8 3.63 30.71 18.80
N TRP A 9 3.84 30.87 17.49
CA TRP A 9 2.80 30.64 16.49
C TRP A 9 2.40 29.16 16.50
N ARG A 10 1.12 28.89 16.80
CA ARG A 10 0.55 27.55 16.73
C ARG A 10 -0.60 27.54 15.73
N THR A 11 -0.57 26.60 14.80
CA THR A 11 -1.70 26.40 13.87
C THR A 11 -2.85 25.74 14.64
N ILE A 12 -3.97 26.43 14.77
CA ILE A 12 -5.20 25.89 15.35
C ILE A 12 -6.15 25.47 14.22
N GLY A 13 -6.60 24.21 14.27
CA GLY A 13 -7.57 23.63 13.35
C GLY A 13 -6.96 22.73 12.27
N ALA A 14 -6.74 21.47 12.68
CA ALA A 14 -6.30 20.28 11.93
C ALA A 14 -4.80 20.20 11.56
N PRO A 15 -4.09 19.09 11.90
CA PRO A 15 -3.16 18.55 10.93
C PRO A 15 -3.98 18.09 9.74
N ASP A 16 -3.83 18.77 8.61
CA ASP A 16 -4.37 18.29 7.35
C ASP A 16 -3.75 16.92 7.09
N GLY A 17 -4.58 15.88 6.96
CA GLY A 17 -4.06 14.55 6.70
C GLY A 17 -3.22 14.56 5.42
N SER A 18 -2.05 13.94 5.47
CA SER A 18 -1.04 14.05 4.42
C SER A 18 -0.85 12.71 3.71
N TYR A 19 -0.67 12.78 2.39
CA TYR A 19 -0.21 11.64 1.61
C TYR A 19 1.32 11.59 1.61
N SER A 20 1.87 10.42 1.89
CA SER A 20 3.29 10.10 1.80
C SER A 20 3.51 9.03 0.74
N ASN A 21 4.45 9.26 -0.16
CA ASN A 21 4.91 8.25 -1.10
C ASN A 21 5.90 7.34 -0.37
N LEU A 22 5.58 6.05 -0.27
CA LEU A 22 6.41 5.04 0.40
C LEU A 22 7.30 4.26 -0.59
N GLY A 23 7.28 4.64 -1.87
CA GLY A 23 8.15 4.11 -2.92
C GLY A 23 7.53 2.97 -3.73
N SER A 24 8.35 2.46 -4.64
CA SER A 24 8.06 1.28 -5.45
C SER A 24 8.79 0.06 -4.88
N HIS A 25 8.09 -1.07 -4.84
CA HIS A 25 8.49 -2.29 -4.17
C HIS A 25 8.33 -3.49 -5.09
N ARG A 26 9.04 -4.57 -4.79
CA ARG A 26 8.93 -5.85 -5.49
C ARG A 26 8.73 -6.98 -4.49
N GLY A 27 7.67 -7.76 -4.69
CA GLY A 27 7.36 -8.92 -3.84
C GLY A 27 6.66 -8.50 -2.56
N THR A 28 7.41 -8.24 -1.50
CA THR A 28 6.82 -7.94 -0.19
C THR A 28 7.29 -6.57 0.30
N PHE A 29 6.36 -5.77 0.80
CA PHE A 29 6.63 -4.54 1.54
C PHE A 29 6.06 -4.66 2.94
N ASN A 30 6.88 -4.36 3.95
CA ASN A 30 6.47 -4.37 5.35
C ASN A 30 6.55 -2.93 5.88
N GLY A 31 5.56 -2.54 6.67
CA GLY A 31 5.58 -1.27 7.37
C GLY A 31 4.90 -1.36 8.73
N ARG A 32 4.90 -0.23 9.43
CA ARG A 32 4.25 -0.09 10.72
C ARG A 32 3.61 1.29 10.83
N ASN A 33 2.42 1.36 11.40
CA ASN A 33 1.82 2.63 11.75
C ASN A 33 2.42 3.14 13.07
N ASN A 34 3.44 4.01 12.96
CA ASN A 34 4.08 4.69 14.10
C ASN A 34 3.50 6.08 14.38
N GLY A 35 2.50 6.51 13.60
CA GLY A 35 1.85 7.80 13.79
C GLY A 35 0.82 7.79 14.91
N ARG A 36 0.04 8.86 15.01
CA ARG A 36 -0.91 9.08 16.12
C ARG A 36 -2.35 8.71 15.78
N GLY A 37 -2.66 8.48 14.50
CA GLY A 37 -3.99 8.15 14.00
C GLY A 37 -3.99 6.93 13.08
N THR A 38 -5.17 6.54 12.59
CA THR A 38 -5.30 5.47 11.59
C THR A 38 -4.51 5.82 10.33
N LEU A 39 -3.69 4.89 9.86
CA LEU A 39 -2.97 4.99 8.60
C LEU A 39 -3.78 4.28 7.52
N PHE A 40 -4.13 4.97 6.43
CA PHE A 40 -4.66 4.33 5.24
C PHE A 40 -3.52 4.03 4.29
N VAL A 41 -3.37 2.77 3.92
CA VAL A 41 -2.36 2.32 2.96
C VAL A 41 -3.05 2.08 1.62
N TYR A 42 -2.45 2.58 0.55
CA TYR A 42 -2.88 2.41 -0.83
C TYR A 42 -1.76 1.76 -1.62
N ALA A 43 -2.03 0.64 -2.26
CA ALA A 43 -1.07 -0.05 -3.12
C ALA A 43 -1.64 -0.23 -4.52
N SER A 44 -0.84 0.10 -5.53
CA SER A 44 -1.19 -0.06 -6.95
C SER A 44 -0.09 -0.80 -7.70
N GLY A 45 -0.46 -1.62 -8.67
CA GLY A 45 0.47 -2.43 -9.47
C GLY A 45 0.28 -3.91 -9.21
N GLY A 46 1.33 -4.54 -8.71
CA GLY A 46 1.41 -5.96 -8.44
C GLY A 46 1.71 -6.79 -9.68
N ASN A 47 2.23 -6.14 -10.73
CA ASN A 47 2.40 -6.73 -12.06
C ASN A 47 3.57 -7.70 -12.12
N GLY A 48 3.38 -8.82 -12.82
CA GLY A 48 4.44 -9.77 -13.13
C GLY A 48 5.54 -9.14 -13.98
N ALA A 49 6.79 -9.57 -13.77
CA ALA A 49 7.95 -9.10 -14.52
C ALA A 49 8.31 -9.98 -15.72
N GLY A 50 7.55 -11.04 -15.99
CA GLY A 50 7.81 -12.04 -17.03
C GLY A 50 6.96 -11.85 -18.29
N GLY A 51 7.36 -12.52 -19.38
CA GLY A 51 6.55 -12.64 -20.61
C GLY A 51 5.61 -13.85 -20.58
N GLY A 52 4.86 -14.07 -21.66
CA GLY A 52 3.95 -15.22 -21.80
C GLY A 52 2.81 -15.18 -20.78
N ASP A 53 2.56 -16.29 -20.07
CA ASP A 53 1.51 -16.40 -19.04
C ASP A 53 1.75 -15.52 -17.81
N CYS A 54 2.96 -14.96 -17.67
CA CYS A 54 3.31 -13.98 -16.65
C CYS A 54 3.06 -12.54 -17.11
N ALA A 55 2.97 -12.32 -18.42
CA ALA A 55 2.69 -11.01 -18.97
C ALA A 55 1.33 -10.55 -18.44
N ASN A 56 1.21 -9.27 -18.11
CA ASN A 56 -0.07 -8.63 -17.81
C ASN A 56 -0.84 -9.11 -16.57
N THR A 57 -0.34 -10.10 -15.84
CA THR A 57 -0.91 -10.57 -14.58
C THR A 57 -0.58 -9.63 -13.44
N SER A 58 -1.47 -9.55 -12.44
CA SER A 58 -1.24 -8.80 -11.21
C SER A 58 -1.85 -9.45 -9.98
N ASN A 59 -1.24 -9.19 -8.82
CA ASN A 59 -1.76 -9.63 -7.53
C ASN A 59 -1.24 -8.70 -6.44
N LEU A 60 -2.15 -8.20 -5.60
CA LEU A 60 -1.84 -7.47 -4.37
C LEU A 60 -2.69 -8.02 -3.23
N GLN A 61 -2.04 -8.26 -2.09
CA GLN A 61 -2.65 -8.75 -0.86
C GLN A 61 -2.21 -7.88 0.30
N GLY A 62 -3.16 -7.48 1.16
CA GLY A 62 -2.91 -6.65 2.33
C GLY A 62 -3.12 -7.42 3.63
N TYR A 63 -2.19 -7.26 4.56
CA TYR A 63 -2.24 -7.84 5.90
C TYR A 63 -2.00 -6.77 6.97
N VAL A 64 -2.66 -6.90 8.12
CA VAL A 64 -2.47 -6.05 9.30
C VAL A 64 -2.32 -6.93 10.54
N ASN A 65 -1.22 -6.79 11.27
CA ASN A 65 -0.83 -7.67 12.38
C ASN A 65 -0.89 -9.18 12.00
N GLY A 66 -0.60 -9.51 10.74
CA GLY A 66 -0.67 -10.88 10.21
C GLY A 66 -2.07 -11.34 9.79
N ALA A 67 -3.14 -10.59 10.08
CA ALA A 67 -4.48 -10.90 9.60
C ALA A 67 -4.66 -10.45 8.14
N PHE A 68 -5.26 -11.30 7.31
CA PHE A 68 -5.59 -10.97 5.93
C PHE A 68 -6.73 -9.95 5.88
N ILE A 69 -6.51 -8.83 5.21
CA ILE A 69 -7.51 -7.74 5.10
C ILE A 69 -8.20 -7.74 3.74
N GLY A 70 -7.48 -8.08 2.68
CA GLY A 70 -8.06 -8.13 1.34
C GLY A 70 -7.05 -8.37 0.24
N MET A 71 -7.57 -8.66 -0.95
CA MET A 71 -6.76 -8.88 -2.14
C MET A 71 -7.44 -8.37 -3.40
N ASN A 72 -6.63 -8.07 -4.40
CA ASN A 72 -7.07 -7.83 -5.77
C ASN A 72 -6.06 -8.51 -6.72
N ALA A 73 -6.54 -9.37 -7.61
CA ALA A 73 -5.70 -10.15 -8.50
C ALA A 73 -6.36 -10.36 -9.86
N SER A 74 -5.52 -10.40 -10.90
CA SER A 74 -5.89 -10.74 -12.27
C SER A 74 -4.83 -11.67 -12.85
N ASN A 75 -5.24 -12.87 -13.22
CA ASN A 75 -4.40 -13.87 -13.89
C ASN A 75 -4.55 -13.85 -15.41
N ASN A 76 -5.18 -12.81 -15.98
CA ASN A 76 -5.41 -12.72 -17.42
C ASN A 76 -4.14 -12.23 -18.14
N PRO A 77 -3.50 -13.07 -18.98
CA PRO A 77 -2.27 -12.70 -19.67
C PRO A 77 -2.50 -11.81 -20.89
N SER A 78 -3.74 -11.70 -21.38
CA SER A 78 -4.07 -10.97 -22.61
C SER A 78 -4.15 -9.46 -22.43
N TYR A 79 -4.33 -8.94 -21.21
CA TYR A 79 -4.53 -7.51 -20.98
C TYR A 79 -3.84 -7.01 -19.73
N GLY A 80 -2.98 -5.99 -19.85
CA GLY A 80 -2.22 -5.41 -18.76
C GLY A 80 -3.11 -4.92 -17.63
N LYS A 81 -3.31 -5.75 -16.60
CA LYS A 81 -4.15 -5.39 -15.46
C LYS A 81 -3.26 -4.99 -14.30
N THR A 82 -3.48 -3.78 -13.79
CA THR A 82 -2.91 -3.28 -12.55
C THR A 82 -3.89 -3.56 -11.42
N ALA A 83 -3.43 -4.18 -10.34
CA ALA A 83 -4.22 -4.38 -9.13
C ALA A 83 -4.17 -3.12 -8.27
N PHE A 84 -5.22 -2.92 -7.49
CA PHE A 84 -5.30 -1.87 -6.48
C PHE A 84 -5.95 -2.41 -5.20
N ILE A 85 -5.33 -2.13 -4.07
CA ILE A 85 -5.90 -2.39 -2.74
C ILE A 85 -5.72 -1.15 -1.86
N SER A 86 -6.68 -0.95 -0.95
CA SER A 86 -6.55 0.02 0.14
C SER A 86 -7.07 -0.58 1.43
N PHE A 87 -6.41 -0.25 2.55
CA PHE A 87 -6.81 -0.75 3.86
C PHE A 87 -6.34 0.17 4.98
N ALA A 88 -7.07 0.13 6.10
CA ALA A 88 -6.74 0.87 7.30
C ALA A 88 -5.81 0.07 8.22
N VAL A 89 -4.85 0.74 8.84
CA VAL A 89 -3.88 0.17 9.79
C VAL A 89 -4.01 0.92 11.12
N PRO A 90 -4.44 0.27 12.21
CA PRO A 90 -4.50 0.87 13.53
C PRO A 90 -3.14 1.37 14.04
N VAL A 91 -3.16 2.33 14.95
CA VAL A 91 -1.93 2.85 15.59
C VAL A 91 -1.18 1.70 16.26
N GLY A 92 0.14 1.64 16.04
CA GLY A 92 1.00 0.61 16.60
C GLY A 92 0.95 -0.73 15.89
N ALA A 93 0.05 -0.95 14.92
CA ALA A 93 -0.03 -2.19 14.16
C ALA A 93 1.03 -2.25 13.05
N SER A 94 1.54 -3.44 12.78
CA SER A 94 2.33 -3.73 11.58
C SER A 94 1.40 -4.02 10.40
N TYR A 95 1.90 -3.77 9.19
CA TYR A 95 1.21 -4.13 7.97
C TYR A 95 2.17 -4.71 6.95
N GLN A 96 1.63 -5.49 6.03
CA GLN A 96 2.37 -6.11 4.95
C GLN A 96 1.55 -6.07 3.67
N ILE A 97 2.23 -5.77 2.56
CA ILE A 97 1.70 -5.89 1.21
C ILE A 97 2.51 -6.97 0.50
N ILE A 98 1.83 -7.94 -0.09
CA ILE A 98 2.47 -9.03 -0.84
C ILE A 98 1.96 -8.99 -2.28
N SER A 99 2.90 -9.14 -3.22
CA SER A 99 2.63 -9.27 -4.64
C SER A 99 3.29 -10.50 -5.25
N ARG A 100 2.44 -11.46 -5.64
CA ARG A 100 2.81 -12.70 -6.33
C ARG A 100 1.87 -12.90 -7.53
N PRO A 101 2.16 -12.26 -8.68
CA PRO A 101 1.24 -12.07 -9.81
C PRO A 101 0.59 -13.32 -10.39
N THR A 102 1.09 -14.52 -10.11
CA THR A 102 0.38 -15.79 -10.34
C THR A 102 0.87 -16.78 -9.29
N GLN A 103 -0.05 -17.51 -8.64
CA GLN A 103 0.33 -18.59 -7.72
C GLN A 103 0.60 -19.91 -8.45
N ASN A 104 0.03 -20.07 -9.65
CA ASN A 104 0.10 -21.32 -10.43
C ASN A 104 1.30 -21.39 -11.38
N TYR A 105 2.01 -20.27 -11.58
CA TYR A 105 3.18 -20.17 -12.44
C TYR A 105 4.27 -19.37 -11.72
N ALA A 106 5.54 -19.72 -11.95
CA ALA A 106 6.66 -19.03 -11.32
C ALA A 106 6.95 -17.68 -12.01
N CYS A 107 6.00 -16.74 -11.94
CA CYS A 107 6.13 -15.40 -12.54
C CYS A 107 6.94 -14.41 -11.70
N GLY A 108 7.53 -14.92 -10.61
CA GLY A 108 8.33 -14.15 -9.67
C GLY A 108 7.51 -13.15 -8.87
N ASN A 109 8.22 -12.20 -8.28
CA ASN A 109 7.66 -11.15 -7.46
C ASN A 109 7.10 -10.02 -8.32
N GLY A 110 5.87 -9.58 -8.01
CA GLY A 110 5.25 -8.47 -8.71
C GLY A 110 5.79 -7.12 -8.24
N VAL A 111 5.68 -6.11 -9.10
CA VAL A 111 6.12 -4.73 -8.82
C VAL A 111 4.91 -3.84 -8.52
N PHE A 112 4.98 -3.04 -7.46
CA PHE A 112 3.89 -2.17 -7.03
C PHE A 112 4.41 -0.90 -6.36
N SER A 113 3.58 0.13 -6.32
CA SER A 113 3.86 1.38 -5.62
C SER A 113 2.92 1.54 -4.43
N VAL A 114 3.41 2.21 -3.38
CA VAL A 114 2.67 2.36 -2.13
C VAL A 114 2.60 3.84 -1.74
N TYR A 115 1.39 4.27 -1.38
CA TYR A 115 1.12 5.54 -0.74
C TYR A 115 0.47 5.30 0.62
N ALA A 116 0.68 6.23 1.53
CA ALA A 116 0.07 6.24 2.85
C ALA A 116 -0.62 7.58 3.10
N TYR A 117 -1.80 7.56 3.69
CA TYR A 117 -2.50 8.74 4.19
C TYR A 117 -2.66 8.65 5.71
N GLN A 118 -2.35 9.73 6.41
CA GLN A 118 -2.53 9.82 7.85
C GLN A 118 -2.88 11.24 8.28
N MET A 119 -3.83 11.34 9.23
CA MET A 119 -4.15 12.57 9.98
C MET A 119 -3.23 12.74 11.19
#